data_AF-A0A2W1BN73-F1
#
_entry.id   AF-A0A2W1BN73-F1
#
_cell.length_a   1.000
_cell.length_b   1.000
_cell.length_c   1.000
_cell.angle_alpha   90.00
_cell.angle_beta   90.00
_cell.angle_gamma   90.00
#
_symmetry.space_group_name_H-M   'P 1'
#
loop_
_entity.id
_entity.type
_entity.pdbx_description
1 polymer ?
#
loop_
_entity_poly.entity_id
_entity_poly.type
_entity_poly.pdbx_seq_one_letter_code
_entity_poly.pdbx_strand_id
1 'polypeptide(L)'
;MFLQTITASKQRTFASCNITYSGKKDTDAVEAFLAAATTYKNVEKLSDSDALQGLPLFLREEAAVWWQGAQTGVEKWEEFCNKLRHTFAPRKPAYMICHQITHGAQESDVTTEAFIAKKRALFASLPPALTETQQIDLVFALIRLEIRNRMPRDTVPTFEKLLETARGIEETLQEYAHGAQHTETSAAQTRKGKQRCTFCKNPGHTVDVCRKKKRVESSVSVVAKDVAEIQTQAPSPSQPKEQCSFLT
;
A
#
# COMPACT_ATOMS: atom_id res chain seq x y z
N MET A 1 68.52 -4.29 10.72
CA MET A 1 67.37 -4.16 11.65
C MET A 1 66.10 -4.46 10.86
N PHE A 2 65.48 -5.61 11.12
CA PHE A 2 64.23 -6.03 10.49
C PHE A 2 63.06 -5.39 11.26
N LEU A 3 62.27 -4.54 10.62
CA LEU A 3 60.95 -4.15 11.10
C LEU A 3 59.93 -4.88 10.22
N GLN A 4 59.54 -6.08 10.65
CA GLN A 4 58.31 -6.71 10.15
C GLN A 4 57.14 -5.97 10.77
N THR A 5 56.49 -5.13 9.98
CA THR A 5 55.17 -4.59 10.25
C THR A 5 54.21 -5.78 10.37
N ILE A 6 53.86 -6.15 11.60
CA ILE A 6 52.77 -7.09 11.85
C ILE A 6 51.49 -6.34 11.47
N THR A 7 51.09 -6.47 10.20
CA THR A 7 49.71 -6.19 9.82
C THR A 7 48.87 -7.23 10.55
N ALA A 8 48.16 -6.82 11.60
CA ALA A 8 47.14 -7.64 12.20
C ALA A 8 46.16 -8.04 11.09
N SER A 9 46.25 -9.30 10.64
CA SER A 9 45.26 -9.89 9.77
C SER A 9 43.93 -9.73 10.46
N LYS A 10 43.10 -8.79 10.00
CA LYS A 10 41.75 -8.59 10.52
C LYS A 10 41.04 -9.91 10.29
N GLN A 11 40.87 -10.69 11.35
CA GLN A 11 40.32 -12.03 11.29
C GLN A 11 38.91 -11.89 10.70
N ARG A 12 38.77 -12.29 9.44
CA ARG A 12 37.54 -12.10 8.68
C ARG A 12 36.53 -13.05 9.29
N THR A 13 35.64 -12.46 10.06
CA THR A 13 34.66 -13.17 10.84
C THR A 13 33.33 -12.52 10.63
N PHE A 14 32.34 -13.22 11.11
CA PHE A 14 30.95 -12.87 11.04
C PHE A 14 30.53 -11.85 12.12
N ALA A 15 31.47 -11.32 12.92
CA ALA A 15 31.21 -10.46 14.07
C ALA A 15 30.50 -9.12 13.75
N SER A 16 30.67 -8.57 12.55
CA SER A 16 30.02 -7.32 12.11
C SER A 16 28.70 -7.52 11.36
N CYS A 17 28.27 -8.75 11.16
CA CYS A 17 27.06 -9.07 10.42
C CYS A 17 25.83 -8.99 11.34
N ASN A 18 24.79 -8.28 10.92
CA ASN A 18 23.56 -8.08 11.71
C ASN A 18 22.42 -9.04 11.28
N ILE A 19 22.78 -10.21 10.76
CA ILE A 19 21.82 -11.20 10.27
C ILE A 19 21.56 -12.19 11.40
N THR A 20 20.29 -12.52 11.68
CA THR A 20 19.95 -13.53 12.69
C THR A 20 18.82 -14.42 12.22
N TYR A 21 18.79 -15.66 12.69
CA TYR A 21 17.71 -16.61 12.40
C TYR A 21 17.36 -17.45 13.64
N SER A 22 16.09 -17.43 14.04
CA SER A 22 15.61 -18.07 15.27
C SER A 22 15.08 -19.50 15.10
N GLY A 23 14.89 -19.97 13.86
CA GLY A 23 14.30 -21.29 13.58
C GLY A 23 12.84 -21.26 13.13
N LYS A 24 12.33 -20.09 12.70
CA LYS A 24 10.97 -19.97 12.16
C LYS A 24 10.77 -20.91 10.95
N LYS A 25 9.85 -21.86 11.07
CA LYS A 25 9.53 -22.86 10.02
C LYS A 25 8.75 -22.26 8.85
N ASP A 26 9.42 -21.42 8.08
CA ASP A 26 8.85 -20.60 7.02
C ASP A 26 9.85 -20.48 5.88
N THR A 27 9.44 -20.90 4.68
CA THR A 27 10.32 -20.96 3.51
C THR A 27 10.92 -19.59 3.18
N ASP A 28 10.09 -18.54 3.20
CA ASP A 28 10.52 -17.18 2.85
C ASP A 28 11.56 -16.65 3.86
N ALA A 29 11.35 -16.90 5.15
CA ALA A 29 12.31 -16.52 6.20
C ALA A 29 13.65 -17.27 6.08
N VAL A 30 13.61 -18.57 5.79
CA VAL A 30 14.82 -19.40 5.59
C VAL A 30 15.62 -18.93 4.37
N GLU A 31 14.97 -18.74 3.22
CA GLU A 31 15.66 -18.31 2.00
C GLU A 31 16.18 -16.87 2.11
N ALA A 32 15.43 -15.97 2.75
CA ALA A 32 15.91 -14.60 3.01
C ALA A 32 17.17 -14.59 3.89
N PHE A 33 17.18 -15.40 4.96
CA PHE A 33 18.36 -15.58 5.80
C PHE A 33 19.55 -16.16 5.02
N LEU A 34 19.35 -17.26 4.29
CA LEU A 34 20.40 -17.92 3.53
C LEU A 34 20.97 -17.02 2.42
N ALA A 35 20.12 -16.26 1.73
CA ALA A 35 20.54 -15.31 0.70
C ALA A 35 21.42 -14.21 1.31
N ALA A 36 21.00 -13.61 2.42
CA ALA A 36 21.75 -12.56 3.10
C ALA A 36 23.09 -13.09 3.67
N ALA A 37 23.07 -14.25 4.34
CA ALA A 37 24.27 -14.88 4.90
C ALA A 37 25.28 -15.28 3.81
N THR A 38 24.80 -15.86 2.70
CA THR A 38 25.65 -16.23 1.56
C THR A 38 26.21 -15.00 0.86
N THR A 39 25.42 -13.93 0.73
CA THR A 39 25.89 -12.65 0.20
C THR A 39 27.02 -12.09 1.05
N TYR A 40 26.85 -12.05 2.37
CA TYR A 40 27.88 -11.58 3.29
C TYR A 40 29.15 -12.44 3.20
N LYS A 41 29.01 -13.77 3.21
CA LYS A 41 30.13 -14.72 3.04
C LYS A 41 30.94 -14.41 1.78
N ASN A 42 30.26 -14.12 0.68
CA ASN A 42 30.89 -13.81 -0.61
C ASN A 42 31.57 -12.44 -0.62
N VAL A 43 30.95 -11.42 -0.03
CA VAL A 43 31.50 -10.06 0.07
C VAL A 43 32.76 -10.03 0.93
N GLU A 44 32.71 -10.66 2.11
CA GLU A 44 33.86 -10.76 3.03
C GLU A 44 34.87 -11.84 2.63
N LYS A 45 34.57 -12.61 1.57
CA LYS A 45 35.40 -13.71 1.05
C LYS A 45 35.78 -14.71 2.15
N LEU A 46 34.79 -15.12 2.94
CA LEU A 46 34.98 -16.09 4.01
C LEU A 46 35.13 -17.51 3.42
N SER A 47 36.08 -18.26 3.97
CA SER A 47 36.17 -19.69 3.69
C SER A 47 34.95 -20.42 4.25
N ASP A 48 34.65 -21.61 3.74
CA ASP A 48 33.54 -22.42 4.26
C ASP A 48 33.75 -22.77 5.73
N SER A 49 34.99 -23.07 6.14
CA SER A 49 35.32 -23.36 7.53
C SER A 49 35.08 -22.16 8.46
N ASP A 50 35.58 -20.97 8.10
CA ASP A 50 35.36 -19.75 8.89
C ASP A 50 33.87 -19.39 8.96
N ALA A 51 33.15 -19.61 7.87
CA ALA A 51 31.73 -19.33 7.80
C ALA A 51 30.92 -20.26 8.73
N LEU A 52 31.22 -21.56 8.70
CA LEU A 52 30.58 -22.55 9.56
C LEU A 52 30.89 -22.32 11.05
N GLN A 53 32.13 -21.93 11.38
CA GLN A 53 32.52 -21.59 12.76
C GLN A 53 31.79 -20.35 13.30
N GLY A 54 31.41 -19.41 12.42
CA GLY A 54 30.68 -18.20 12.81
C GLY A 54 29.17 -18.38 12.95
N LEU A 55 28.59 -19.51 12.53
CA LEU A 55 27.14 -19.74 12.60
C LEU A 55 26.50 -19.54 13.98
N PRO A 56 27.12 -19.96 15.11
CA PRO A 56 26.58 -19.71 16.45
C PRO A 56 26.35 -18.24 16.80
N LEU A 57 26.95 -17.29 16.07
CA LEU A 57 26.73 -15.85 16.28
C LEU A 57 25.38 -15.36 15.76
N PHE A 58 24.77 -16.07 14.81
CA PHE A 58 23.52 -15.65 14.13
C PHE A 58 22.34 -16.55 14.39
N LEU A 59 22.60 -17.83 14.64
CA LEU A 59 21.55 -18.77 14.99
C LEU A 59 21.11 -18.47 16.42
N ARG A 60 19.80 -18.29 16.60
CA ARG A 60 19.15 -18.03 17.89
C ARG A 60 18.13 -19.14 18.17
N GLU A 61 17.70 -19.24 19.41
CA GLU A 61 16.56 -20.08 19.83
C GLU A 61 16.62 -21.52 19.27
N GLU A 62 15.55 -21.98 18.60
CA GLU A 62 15.43 -23.34 18.05
C GLU A 62 16.54 -23.64 17.03
N ALA A 63 16.94 -22.66 16.22
CA ALA A 63 17.99 -22.85 15.23
C ALA A 63 19.38 -23.05 15.86
N ALA A 64 19.67 -22.38 16.98
CA ALA A 64 20.93 -22.54 17.69
C ALA A 64 21.06 -23.94 18.29
N VAL A 65 20.00 -24.42 18.96
CA VAL A 65 19.95 -25.76 19.55
C VAL A 65 20.05 -26.84 18.47
N TRP A 66 19.34 -26.66 17.35
CA TRP A 66 19.42 -27.57 16.22
C TRP A 66 20.84 -27.68 15.65
N TRP A 67 21.53 -26.56 15.44
CA TRP A 67 22.85 -26.56 14.83
C TRP A 67 23.89 -27.29 15.68
N GLN A 68 23.80 -27.19 17.01
CA GLN A 68 24.69 -27.92 17.92
C GLN A 68 24.68 -29.43 17.68
N GLY A 69 23.51 -30.01 17.36
CA GLY A 69 23.39 -31.43 17.02
C GLY A 69 23.60 -31.75 15.54
N ALA A 70 23.35 -30.80 14.63
CA ALA A 70 23.36 -31.02 13.18
C ALA A 70 24.70 -30.74 12.49
N GLN A 71 25.62 -30.02 13.15
CA GLN A 71 26.92 -29.58 12.59
C GLN A 71 27.92 -30.70 12.32
N THR A 72 27.75 -31.87 12.93
CA THR A 72 28.68 -33.00 12.78
C THR A 72 28.75 -33.46 11.32
N GLY A 73 29.96 -33.45 10.76
CA GLY A 73 30.22 -33.88 9.38
C GLY A 73 29.79 -32.86 8.31
N VAL A 74 29.54 -31.60 8.69
CA VAL A 74 29.29 -30.50 7.73
C VAL A 74 30.60 -29.76 7.49
N GLU A 75 31.16 -29.89 6.29
CA GLU A 75 32.43 -29.24 5.91
C GLU A 75 32.22 -28.11 4.89
N LYS A 76 31.15 -28.20 4.10
CA LYS A 76 30.82 -27.22 3.07
C LYS A 76 29.67 -26.33 3.49
N TRP A 77 29.74 -25.06 3.10
CA TRP A 77 28.64 -24.11 3.34
C TRP A 77 27.31 -24.58 2.73
N GLU A 78 27.38 -25.18 1.54
CA GLU A 78 26.21 -25.68 0.83
C GLU A 78 25.51 -26.83 1.58
N GLU A 79 26.26 -27.67 2.30
CA GLU A 79 25.70 -28.75 3.11
C GLU A 79 24.91 -28.20 4.30
N PHE A 80 25.41 -27.14 4.93
CA PHE A 80 24.67 -26.39 5.95
C PHE A 80 23.37 -25.81 5.37
N CYS A 81 23.43 -25.11 4.23
CA CYS A 81 22.26 -24.53 3.57
C CYS A 81 21.19 -25.59 3.30
N ASN A 82 21.58 -26.75 2.79
CA ASN A 82 20.66 -27.84 2.48
C ASN A 82 20.05 -28.48 3.73
N LYS A 83 20.83 -28.68 4.79
CA LYS A 83 20.31 -29.17 6.09
C LYS A 83 19.34 -28.18 6.72
N LEU A 84 19.63 -26.88 6.64
CA LEU A 84 18.76 -25.82 7.17
C LEU A 84 17.42 -25.80 6.41
N ARG A 85 17.47 -25.82 5.06
CA ARG A 85 16.27 -25.94 4.22
C ARG A 85 15.46 -27.17 4.55
N HIS A 86 16.10 -28.35 4.64
CA HIS A 86 15.40 -29.58 4.95
C HIS A 86 14.68 -29.54 6.30
N THR A 87 15.29 -28.92 7.32
CA THR A 87 14.74 -28.89 8.67
C THR A 87 13.65 -27.83 8.84
N PHE A 88 13.89 -26.61 8.34
CA PHE A 88 13.04 -25.45 8.63
C PHE A 88 12.22 -24.94 7.45
N ALA A 89 12.53 -25.37 6.23
CA ALA A 89 11.76 -25.06 5.03
C ALA A 89 11.52 -26.33 4.21
N PRO A 90 10.90 -27.39 4.80
CA PRO A 90 10.60 -28.59 4.05
C PRO A 90 9.79 -28.22 2.81
N ARG A 91 10.23 -28.73 1.65
CA ARG A 91 9.59 -28.41 0.38
C ARG A 91 8.10 -28.78 0.48
N LYS A 92 7.23 -27.78 0.28
CA LYS A 92 5.80 -28.04 0.22
C LYS A 92 5.50 -29.05 -0.89
N PRO A 93 4.71 -30.10 -0.62
CA PRO A 93 4.25 -31.01 -1.66
C PRO A 93 3.55 -30.26 -2.80
N ALA A 94 3.68 -30.75 -4.03
CA ALA A 94 3.14 -30.08 -5.21
C ALA A 94 1.63 -29.78 -5.11
N TYR A 95 0.84 -30.69 -4.53
CA TYR A 95 -0.60 -30.47 -4.36
C TYR A 95 -0.94 -29.27 -3.45
N MET A 96 -0.11 -28.98 -2.44
CA MET A 96 -0.29 -27.82 -1.57
C MET A 96 0.03 -26.52 -2.31
N ILE A 97 1.07 -26.54 -3.15
CA ILE A 97 1.44 -25.39 -3.97
C ILE A 97 0.33 -25.12 -5.00
N CYS A 98 -0.18 -26.17 -5.67
CA CYS A 98 -1.32 -26.05 -6.58
C CYS A 98 -2.53 -25.43 -5.87
N HIS A 99 -2.86 -25.89 -4.67
CA HIS A 99 -3.92 -25.32 -3.86
C HIS A 99 -3.66 -23.82 -3.56
N GLN A 100 -2.44 -23.43 -3.20
CA GLN A 100 -2.09 -22.02 -2.95
C GLN A 100 -2.12 -21.14 -4.21
N ILE A 101 -1.84 -21.71 -5.37
CA ILE A 101 -1.94 -21.02 -6.66
C ILE A 101 -3.40 -20.75 -6.98
N THR A 102 -4.27 -21.74 -6.87
CA THR A 102 -5.68 -21.67 -7.28
C THR A 102 -6.59 -20.98 -6.27
N HIS A 103 -6.12 -20.75 -5.04
CA HIS A 103 -6.87 -20.06 -3.98
C HIS A 103 -6.24 -18.71 -3.64
N GLY A 104 -6.98 -17.86 -2.94
CA GLY A 104 -6.53 -16.51 -2.55
C GLY A 104 -6.63 -15.55 -3.72
N ALA A 105 -7.77 -14.86 -3.80
CA ALA A 105 -7.99 -13.77 -4.74
C ALA A 105 -7.08 -12.58 -4.42
N GLN A 106 -6.90 -11.71 -5.40
CA GLN A 106 -6.21 -10.43 -5.21
C GLN A 106 -7.02 -9.56 -4.24
N GLU A 107 -6.39 -9.19 -3.11
CA GLU A 107 -6.96 -8.26 -2.13
C GLU A 107 -7.10 -6.84 -2.70
N SER A 108 -8.01 -6.03 -2.13
CA SER A 108 -8.34 -4.69 -2.65
C SER A 108 -7.21 -3.67 -2.57
N ASP A 109 -6.32 -3.84 -1.61
CA ASP A 109 -5.17 -2.98 -1.32
C ASP A 109 -3.89 -3.41 -2.04
N VAL A 110 -3.90 -4.57 -2.69
CA VAL A 110 -2.73 -5.14 -3.38
C VAL A 110 -2.81 -4.87 -4.88
N THR A 111 -1.74 -4.32 -5.46
CA THR A 111 -1.63 -4.11 -6.91
C THR A 111 -1.57 -5.43 -7.67
N THR A 112 -2.03 -5.45 -8.92
CA THR A 112 -1.95 -6.66 -9.74
C THR A 112 -0.50 -7.12 -9.94
N GLU A 113 0.45 -6.19 -10.01
CA GLU A 113 1.88 -6.51 -10.12
C GLU A 113 2.40 -7.31 -8.92
N ALA A 114 2.15 -6.85 -7.70
CA ALA A 114 2.56 -7.54 -6.49
C ALA A 114 1.87 -8.90 -6.34
N PHE A 115 0.57 -8.97 -6.67
CA PHE A 115 -0.19 -10.22 -6.65
C PHE A 115 0.37 -11.26 -7.63
N ILE A 116 0.61 -10.87 -8.89
CA ILE A 116 1.15 -11.75 -9.92
C ILE A 116 2.57 -12.19 -9.57
N ALA A 117 3.42 -11.30 -9.04
CA ALA A 117 4.76 -11.65 -8.59
C ALA A 117 4.73 -12.78 -7.54
N LYS A 118 3.82 -12.69 -6.55
CA LYS A 118 3.62 -13.73 -5.54
C LYS A 118 3.17 -15.06 -6.15
N LYS A 119 2.23 -15.04 -7.11
CA LYS A 119 1.77 -16.26 -7.80
C LYS A 119 2.87 -16.88 -8.67
N ARG A 120 3.65 -16.08 -9.38
CA ARG A 120 4.81 -16.53 -10.18
C ARG A 120 5.88 -17.20 -9.33
N ALA A 121 6.12 -16.71 -8.12
CA ALA A 121 7.02 -17.38 -7.17
C ALA A 121 6.52 -18.80 -6.82
N LEU A 122 5.21 -19.00 -6.65
CA LEU A 122 4.64 -20.33 -6.41
C LEU A 122 4.78 -21.24 -7.65
N PHE A 123 4.52 -20.73 -8.86
CA PHE A 123 4.72 -21.51 -10.09
C PHE A 123 6.15 -21.99 -10.27
N ALA A 124 7.15 -21.17 -9.91
CA ALA A 124 8.56 -21.54 -9.99
C ALA A 124 8.92 -22.75 -9.08
N SER A 125 8.12 -23.01 -8.04
CA SER A 125 8.35 -24.13 -7.11
C SER A 125 7.76 -25.48 -7.57
N LEU A 126 6.96 -25.47 -8.64
CA LEU A 126 6.17 -26.61 -9.14
C LEU A 126 6.90 -27.41 -10.24
N PRO A 127 7.12 -28.72 -10.05
CA PRO A 127 7.53 -29.62 -11.12
C PRO A 127 6.34 -30.45 -11.65
N PRO A 128 6.12 -30.58 -12.98
CA PRO A 128 6.77 -29.86 -14.07
C PRO A 128 6.33 -28.39 -14.15
N ALA A 129 7.14 -27.57 -14.81
CA ALA A 129 6.81 -26.16 -15.04
C ALA A 129 5.61 -26.04 -16.01
N LEU A 130 4.67 -25.17 -15.66
CA LEU A 130 3.53 -24.82 -16.52
C LEU A 130 3.94 -23.78 -17.56
N THR A 131 3.31 -23.81 -18.73
CA THR A 131 3.51 -22.76 -19.74
C THR A 131 2.96 -21.43 -19.24
N GLU A 132 3.49 -20.31 -19.75
CA GLU A 132 3.04 -18.98 -19.34
C GLU A 132 1.53 -18.78 -19.53
N THR A 133 0.98 -19.26 -20.65
CA THR A 133 -0.45 -19.23 -20.92
C THR A 133 -1.25 -19.99 -19.85
N GLN A 134 -0.83 -21.21 -19.49
CA GLN A 134 -1.48 -22.00 -18.44
C GLN A 134 -1.40 -21.30 -17.07
N GLN A 135 -0.26 -20.67 -16.76
CA GLN A 135 -0.10 -19.92 -15.52
C GLN A 135 -1.07 -18.74 -15.47
N ILE A 136 -1.20 -18.00 -16.57
CA ILE A 136 -2.15 -16.87 -16.68
C ILE A 136 -3.58 -17.39 -16.51
N ASP A 137 -3.97 -18.48 -17.18
CA ASP A 137 -5.33 -19.04 -17.08
C ASP A 137 -5.71 -19.38 -15.63
N LEU A 138 -4.77 -19.91 -14.86
CA LEU A 138 -4.98 -20.25 -13.45
C LEU A 138 -5.14 -19.02 -12.55
N VAL A 139 -4.37 -17.96 -12.79
CA VAL A 139 -4.39 -16.77 -11.92
C VAL A 139 -5.38 -15.70 -12.37
N PHE A 140 -5.80 -15.71 -13.63
CA PHE A 140 -6.65 -14.67 -14.20
C PHE A 140 -7.99 -14.59 -13.48
N ALA A 141 -8.58 -15.73 -13.11
CA ALA A 141 -9.81 -15.80 -12.33
C ALA A 141 -9.64 -15.27 -10.88
N LEU A 142 -8.42 -15.13 -10.40
CA LEU A 142 -8.11 -14.64 -9.05
C LEU A 142 -7.81 -13.14 -9.02
N ILE A 143 -7.61 -12.51 -10.19
CA ILE A 143 -7.49 -11.05 -10.31
C ILE A 143 -8.84 -10.40 -9.96
N ARG A 144 -8.78 -9.20 -9.39
CA ARG A 144 -9.99 -8.42 -9.01
C ARG A 144 -10.93 -8.24 -10.19
N LEU A 145 -12.23 -8.40 -9.93
CA LEU A 145 -13.28 -8.30 -10.95
C LEU A 145 -13.23 -6.96 -11.71
N GLU A 146 -12.95 -5.87 -11.02
CA GLU A 146 -12.85 -4.52 -11.61
C GLU A 146 -11.79 -4.43 -12.71
N ILE A 147 -10.70 -5.18 -12.58
CA ILE A 147 -9.62 -5.22 -13.55
C ILE A 147 -9.99 -6.20 -14.67
N ARG A 148 -10.46 -7.40 -14.34
CA ARG A 148 -10.87 -8.40 -15.34
C ARG A 148 -11.97 -7.90 -16.29
N ASN A 149 -12.93 -7.14 -15.79
CA ASN A 149 -14.01 -6.58 -16.61
C ASN A 149 -13.49 -5.60 -17.69
N ARG A 150 -12.30 -5.05 -17.51
CA ARG A 150 -11.66 -4.10 -18.42
C ARG A 150 -10.51 -4.72 -19.22
N MET A 151 -10.18 -5.98 -18.95
CA MET A 151 -9.06 -6.71 -19.54
C MET A 151 -9.56 -8.08 -19.99
N PRO A 152 -10.02 -8.26 -21.24
CA PRO A 152 -10.43 -9.57 -21.74
C PRO A 152 -9.26 -10.55 -21.78
N ARG A 153 -9.48 -11.82 -21.40
CA ARG A 153 -8.42 -12.84 -21.29
C ARG A 153 -7.62 -13.01 -22.58
N ASP A 154 -8.28 -13.01 -23.73
CA ASP A 154 -7.65 -13.25 -25.04
C ASP A 154 -6.67 -12.13 -25.47
N THR A 155 -6.78 -10.94 -24.85
CA THR A 155 -5.94 -9.78 -25.19
C THR A 155 -4.57 -9.79 -24.48
N VAL A 156 -4.38 -10.70 -23.52
CA VAL A 156 -3.19 -10.74 -22.65
C VAL A 156 -2.49 -12.11 -22.71
N PRO A 157 -1.77 -12.43 -23.80
CA PRO A 157 -1.13 -13.74 -23.97
C PRO A 157 0.08 -13.96 -23.06
N THR A 158 0.71 -12.88 -22.57
CA THR A 158 1.91 -12.89 -21.73
C THR A 158 1.70 -12.13 -20.43
N PHE A 159 2.49 -12.43 -19.40
CA PHE A 159 2.47 -11.69 -18.14
C PHE A 159 2.85 -10.24 -18.34
N GLU A 160 3.78 -9.94 -19.25
CA GLU A 160 4.14 -8.57 -19.59
C GLU A 160 2.93 -7.77 -20.08
N LYS A 161 2.17 -8.32 -21.02
CA LYS A 161 0.98 -7.63 -21.55
C LYS A 161 -0.13 -7.50 -20.51
N LEU A 162 -0.30 -8.53 -19.67
CA LEU A 162 -1.23 -8.50 -18.54
C LEU A 162 -0.88 -7.37 -17.56
N LEU A 163 0.38 -7.27 -17.17
CA LEU A 163 0.85 -6.27 -16.19
C LEU A 163 0.78 -4.84 -16.75
N GLU A 164 1.17 -4.64 -18.01
CA GLU A 164 1.03 -3.36 -18.70
C GLU A 164 -0.43 -2.89 -18.72
N THR A 165 -1.34 -3.78 -19.13
CA THR A 165 -2.78 -3.49 -19.22
C THR A 165 -3.40 -3.24 -17.85
N ALA A 166 -3.04 -4.07 -16.85
CA ALA A 166 -3.52 -3.93 -15.49
C ALA A 166 -3.09 -2.59 -14.86
N ARG A 167 -1.84 -2.16 -15.08
CA ARG A 167 -1.34 -0.88 -14.57
C ARG A 167 -2.16 0.31 -15.06
N GLY A 168 -2.45 0.38 -16.37
CA GLY A 168 -3.28 1.45 -16.93
C GLY A 168 -4.73 1.43 -16.39
N ILE A 169 -5.28 0.23 -16.16
CA ILE A 169 -6.62 0.10 -15.54
C ILE A 169 -6.59 0.58 -14.08
N GLU A 170 -5.59 0.18 -13.30
CA GLU A 170 -5.44 0.58 -11.89
C GLU A 170 -5.26 2.10 -11.75
N GLU A 171 -4.46 2.73 -12.61
CA GLU A 171 -4.32 4.19 -12.68
C GLU A 171 -5.68 4.87 -12.95
N THR A 172 -6.41 4.38 -13.96
CA THR A 172 -7.72 4.93 -14.31
C THR A 172 -8.73 4.78 -13.16
N LEU A 173 -8.74 3.63 -12.48
CA LEU A 173 -9.61 3.39 -11.32
C LEU A 173 -9.27 4.33 -10.15
N GLN A 174 -7.98 4.58 -9.93
CA GLN A 174 -7.52 5.50 -8.92
C GLN A 174 -7.96 6.95 -9.22
N GLU A 175 -7.89 7.39 -10.48
CA GLU A 175 -8.41 8.70 -10.90
C GLU A 175 -9.91 8.85 -10.65
N TYR A 176 -10.71 7.82 -10.98
CA TYR A 176 -12.14 7.83 -10.69
C TYR A 176 -12.43 7.92 -9.18
N ALA A 177 -11.66 7.20 -8.34
CA ALA A 177 -11.81 7.26 -6.89
C ALA A 177 -11.50 8.65 -6.33
N HIS A 178 -10.44 9.31 -6.81
CA HIS A 178 -10.11 10.67 -6.42
C HIS A 178 -11.15 11.70 -6.89
N GLY A 179 -11.69 11.55 -8.12
CA GLY A 179 -12.76 12.40 -8.65
C GLY A 179 -14.09 12.25 -7.89
N ALA A 180 -14.44 11.04 -7.46
CA ALA A 180 -15.60 10.76 -6.61
C ALA A 180 -15.48 11.43 -5.24
N GLN A 181 -14.30 11.38 -4.61
CA GLN A 181 -14.08 12.05 -3.32
C GLN A 181 -14.19 13.58 -3.41
N HIS A 182 -13.73 14.19 -4.51
CA HIS A 182 -13.86 15.63 -4.76
C HIS A 182 -15.32 16.08 -5.00
N THR A 183 -16.12 15.24 -5.65
CA THR A 183 -17.55 15.51 -5.87
C THR A 183 -18.39 15.31 -4.61
N GLU A 184 -18.04 14.33 -3.76
CA GLU A 184 -18.70 14.15 -2.46
C GLU A 184 -18.38 15.27 -1.45
N THR A 185 -17.13 15.74 -1.39
CA THR A 185 -16.76 16.88 -0.53
C THR A 185 -17.42 18.18 -0.99
N SER A 186 -17.52 18.42 -2.31
CA SER A 186 -18.22 19.61 -2.85
C SER A 186 -19.76 19.50 -2.72
N ALA A 187 -20.35 18.31 -2.84
CA ALA A 187 -21.77 18.07 -2.56
C ALA A 187 -22.11 18.23 -1.05
N ALA A 188 -21.22 17.81 -0.16
CA ALA A 188 -21.37 18.04 1.29
C ALA A 188 -21.23 19.53 1.66
N GLN A 189 -20.37 20.28 0.96
CA GLN A 189 -20.27 21.74 1.12
C GLN A 189 -21.51 22.49 0.58
N THR A 190 -22.07 22.08 -0.55
CA THR A 190 -23.30 22.71 -1.09
C THR A 190 -24.56 22.41 -0.27
N ARG A 191 -24.62 21.28 0.46
CA ARG A 191 -25.70 21.01 1.43
C ARG A 191 -25.64 21.90 2.68
N LYS A 192 -24.45 22.41 3.05
CA LYS A 192 -24.32 23.41 4.15
C LYS A 192 -24.86 24.79 3.75
N GLY A 193 -24.94 25.10 2.45
CA GLY A 193 -25.48 26.37 1.93
C GLY A 193 -27.02 26.48 1.93
N LYS A 194 -27.75 25.38 2.17
CA LYS A 194 -29.23 25.37 2.25
C LYS A 194 -29.78 25.41 3.67
N GLN A 195 -28.93 25.44 4.69
CA GLN A 195 -29.39 25.55 6.08
C GLN A 195 -29.96 26.95 6.32
N ARG A 196 -31.25 26.99 6.66
CA ARG A 196 -31.94 28.23 7.05
C ARG A 196 -31.57 28.56 8.49
N CYS A 197 -31.39 29.84 8.78
CA CYS A 197 -31.21 30.30 10.14
C CYS A 197 -32.42 29.87 10.99
N THR A 198 -32.23 29.15 12.11
CA THR A 198 -33.36 28.69 12.95
C THR A 198 -34.09 29.84 13.66
N PHE A 199 -33.50 31.02 13.71
CA PHE A 199 -34.08 32.22 14.33
C PHE A 199 -34.96 33.03 13.36
N CYS A 200 -34.51 33.30 12.14
CA CYS A 200 -35.25 34.14 11.17
C CYS A 200 -35.73 33.39 9.91
N LYS A 201 -35.41 32.10 9.78
CA LYS A 201 -35.78 31.20 8.66
C LYS A 201 -35.27 31.62 7.27
N ASN A 202 -34.48 32.69 7.18
CA ASN A 202 -33.80 33.10 5.95
C ASN A 202 -32.53 32.27 5.71
N PRO A 203 -32.22 31.94 4.44
CA PRO A 203 -31.01 31.22 4.08
C PRO A 203 -29.75 32.11 4.19
N GLY A 204 -28.57 31.49 4.17
CA GLY A 204 -27.30 32.18 3.95
C GLY A 204 -26.59 32.77 5.18
N HIS A 205 -27.04 32.48 6.42
CA HIS A 205 -26.33 32.88 7.65
C HIS A 205 -26.72 32.01 8.85
N THR A 206 -25.91 32.03 9.91
CA THR A 206 -26.15 31.31 11.18
C THR A 206 -26.93 32.15 12.19
N VAL A 207 -27.46 31.49 13.23
CA VAL A 207 -28.24 32.13 14.31
C VAL A 207 -27.43 33.21 15.04
N ASP A 208 -26.14 32.97 15.27
CA ASP A 208 -25.28 33.90 16.00
C ASP A 208 -25.08 35.20 15.22
N VAL A 209 -24.87 35.09 13.90
CA VAL A 209 -24.79 36.25 12.99
C VAL A 209 -26.12 37.00 12.97
N CYS A 210 -27.25 36.27 12.98
CA CYS A 210 -28.59 36.87 13.00
C CYS A 210 -28.85 37.68 14.27
N ARG A 211 -28.52 37.12 15.44
CA ARG A 211 -28.70 37.76 16.74
C ARG A 211 -27.80 38.98 16.90
N LYS A 212 -26.58 38.94 16.37
CA LYS A 212 -25.65 40.07 16.38
C LYS A 212 -26.17 41.24 15.54
N LYS A 213 -26.69 40.98 14.32
CA LYS A 213 -27.35 42.02 13.51
C LYS A 213 -28.57 42.63 14.20
N LYS A 214 -29.44 41.79 14.79
CA LYS A 214 -30.63 42.29 15.50
C LYS A 214 -30.28 43.14 16.72
N ARG A 215 -29.19 42.80 17.45
CA ARG A 215 -28.68 43.63 18.55
C ARG A 215 -28.20 45.00 18.07
N VAL A 216 -27.52 45.04 16.93
CA VAL A 216 -27.07 46.29 16.30
C VAL A 216 -28.26 47.11 15.78
N GLU A 217 -29.25 46.48 15.16
CA GLU A 217 -30.50 47.15 14.74
C GLU A 217 -31.30 47.69 15.93
N SER A 218 -31.35 46.95 17.04
CA SER A 218 -31.98 47.41 18.28
C SER A 218 -31.19 48.52 18.98
N SER A 219 -29.86 48.60 18.83
CA SER A 219 -29.10 49.75 19.33
C SER A 219 -29.26 50.98 18.44
N VAL A 220 -29.47 50.80 17.13
CA VAL A 220 -29.75 51.90 16.20
C VAL A 220 -31.17 52.44 16.37
N SER A 221 -32.16 51.60 16.69
CA SER A 221 -33.54 52.04 16.94
C SER A 221 -33.76 52.76 18.28
N VAL A 222 -32.83 52.62 19.22
CA VAL A 222 -32.81 53.46 20.45
C VAL A 222 -32.26 54.85 20.13
N VAL A 223 -31.27 54.97 19.25
CA VAL A 223 -30.72 56.28 18.83
C VAL A 223 -31.70 57.03 17.91
N ALA A 224 -32.48 56.33 17.09
CA ALA A 224 -33.45 56.93 16.18
C ALA A 224 -34.74 57.46 16.85
N LYS A 225 -34.98 57.14 18.14
CA LYS A 225 -36.15 57.68 18.86
C LYS A 225 -35.97 59.11 19.37
N ASP A 226 -34.74 59.63 19.40
CA ASP A 226 -34.45 61.01 19.85
C ASP A 226 -34.35 62.03 18.70
N VAL A 227 -34.61 61.64 17.44
CA VAL A 227 -34.60 62.56 16.29
C VAL A 227 -35.84 62.36 15.42
N ALA A 228 -37.02 62.38 16.05
CA ALA A 228 -38.30 62.32 15.35
C ALA A 228 -39.17 63.54 15.70
N GLU A 229 -38.68 64.74 15.38
CA GLU A 229 -39.57 65.87 15.14
C GLU A 229 -38.94 66.80 14.09
N ILE A 230 -39.23 66.55 12.82
CA ILE A 230 -39.49 67.56 11.78
C ILE A 230 -40.33 66.85 10.71
N GLN A 231 -41.60 67.29 10.62
CA GLN A 231 -42.54 66.94 9.56
C GLN A 231 -42.05 67.52 8.23
N THR A 232 -42.11 66.77 7.12
CA THR A 232 -42.70 67.30 5.87
C THR A 232 -43.12 66.17 4.92
N GLN A 233 -44.24 66.42 4.25
CA GLN A 233 -45.05 65.52 3.44
C GLN A 233 -44.41 65.13 2.10
N ALA A 234 -44.74 63.93 1.61
CA ALA A 234 -44.53 63.50 0.23
C ALA A 234 -45.85 63.58 -0.56
N PRO A 235 -45.81 63.89 -1.87
CA PRO A 235 -46.84 63.47 -2.81
C PRO A 235 -46.43 62.22 -3.61
N SER A 236 -47.49 61.54 -4.04
CA SER A 236 -47.64 60.20 -4.61
C SER A 236 -46.99 59.95 -6.00
N PRO A 237 -47.01 58.68 -6.50
CA PRO A 237 -46.10 58.13 -7.50
C PRO A 237 -46.64 58.16 -8.94
N SER A 238 -45.74 58.06 -9.91
CA SER A 238 -46.06 57.73 -11.30
C SER A 238 -45.17 56.59 -11.78
N GLN A 239 -45.76 55.45 -12.10
CA GLN A 239 -45.14 54.36 -12.87
C GLN A 239 -45.12 54.71 -14.36
N PRO A 240 -44.20 54.11 -15.12
CA PRO A 240 -44.56 53.64 -16.46
C PRO A 240 -44.35 52.12 -16.63
N LYS A 241 -45.31 51.53 -17.35
CA LYS A 241 -45.30 50.20 -17.98
C LYS A 241 -44.38 50.22 -19.22
N GLU A 242 -44.46 49.14 -20.02
CA GLU A 242 -43.81 48.83 -21.31
C GLU A 242 -42.73 47.74 -21.14
N GLN A 243 -43.10 46.46 -21.02
CA GLN A 243 -43.41 45.48 -22.10
C GLN A 243 -42.22 45.14 -23.01
N CYS A 244 -41.70 43.92 -22.79
CA CYS A 244 -40.81 43.18 -23.69
C CYS A 244 -41.49 42.87 -25.03
N SER A 245 -40.73 42.98 -26.11
CA SER A 245 -40.99 42.26 -27.36
C SER A 245 -39.73 41.54 -27.80
N PHE A 246 -39.84 40.22 -27.88
CA PHE A 246 -38.92 39.29 -28.53
C PHE A 246 -38.88 39.56 -30.03
N LEU A 247 -37.70 39.48 -30.65
CA LEU A 247 -37.58 39.02 -32.03
C LEU A 247 -36.33 38.15 -32.19
N THR A 248 -36.56 37.16 -33.04
CA THR A 248 -35.82 35.96 -33.43
C THR A 248 -34.41 36.19 -33.96
#